data_AF-A0A6P0TB69-F1
#
_entry.id   AF-A0A6P0TB69-F1
#
_cell.length_a   1.000
_cell.length_b   1.000
_cell.length_c   1.000
_cell.angle_alpha   90.00
_cell.angle_beta   90.00
_cell.angle_gamma   90.00
#
_symmetry.space_group_name_H-M   'P 1'
#
loop_
_entity.id
_entity.type
_entity.pdbx_description
1 polymer ?
#
loop_
_entity_poly.entity_id
_entity_poly.type
_entity_poly.pdbx_seq_one_letter_code
_entity_poly.pdbx_strand_id
1 'polypeptide(L)'
;MIAGAEILLGITYPQAYRNLILEFGGAYGDAEFSLDQPSPGFDYCSISIIHSLNPCSQSSIYALMATWPEHELDAAIIPFGEDGGGNYICFDYRNRSENPAIVFYFHELSGTDSLMKVCESLESSGN
;
A
#
# COMPACT_ATOMS: atom_id res chain seq x y z
N MET A 1 6.82 16.81 2.11
CA MET A 1 7.18 15.55 1.40
C MET A 1 6.00 14.97 0.65
N ILE A 2 4.82 14.82 1.26
CA ILE A 2 3.60 14.27 0.60
C ILE A 2 3.30 14.94 -0.75
N ALA A 3 3.15 16.27 -0.80
CA ALA A 3 2.84 16.98 -2.05
C ALA A 3 3.88 16.73 -3.17
N GLY A 4 5.16 16.54 -2.81
CA GLY A 4 6.19 16.19 -3.78
C GLY A 4 6.06 14.77 -4.30
N ALA A 5 5.71 13.81 -3.42
CA ALA A 5 5.41 12.43 -3.81
C ALA A 5 4.19 12.36 -4.74
N GLU A 6 3.13 13.10 -4.42
CA GLU A 6 1.92 13.21 -5.24
C GLU A 6 2.20 13.73 -6.65
N ILE A 7 3.00 14.79 -6.76
CA ILE A 7 3.44 15.32 -8.05
C ILE A 7 4.28 14.30 -8.82
N LEU A 8 5.22 13.64 -8.14
CA LEU A 8 6.13 12.68 -8.77
C LEU A 8 5.39 11.44 -9.29
N LEU A 9 4.40 10.97 -8.53
CA LEU A 9 3.64 9.75 -8.82
C LEU A 9 2.36 10.04 -9.65
N GLY A 10 1.98 11.31 -9.82
CA GLY A 10 0.79 11.70 -10.58
C GLY A 10 -0.53 11.32 -9.90
N ILE A 11 -0.56 11.30 -8.56
CA ILE A 11 -1.68 10.83 -7.75
C ILE A 11 -2.03 11.80 -6.62
N THR A 12 -3.21 11.61 -6.04
CA THR A 12 -3.63 12.26 -4.79
C THR A 12 -3.87 11.20 -3.72
N TYR A 13 -3.06 11.21 -2.67
CA TYR A 13 -3.24 10.34 -1.51
C TYR A 13 -4.52 10.72 -0.74
N PRO A 14 -5.28 9.72 -0.25
CA PRO A 14 -6.41 9.94 0.67
C PRO A 14 -6.01 10.75 1.90
N GLN A 15 -6.92 11.57 2.42
CA GLN A 15 -6.62 12.43 3.55
C GLN A 15 -6.32 11.61 4.82
N ALA A 16 -7.00 10.49 5.03
CA ALA A 16 -6.69 9.58 6.12
C ALA A 16 -5.24 9.07 6.07
N TYR A 17 -4.73 8.70 4.87
CA TYR A 17 -3.35 8.26 4.70
C TYR A 17 -2.35 9.39 4.93
N ARG A 18 -2.65 10.61 4.47
CA ARG A 18 -1.80 11.78 4.71
C ARG A 18 -1.57 12.03 6.20
N ASN A 19 -2.60 11.86 7.01
CA ASN A 19 -2.49 12.00 8.46
C ASN A 19 -1.63 10.88 9.05
N LEU A 20 -1.88 9.63 8.64
CA LEU A 20 -1.15 8.45 9.11
C LEU A 20 0.35 8.53 8.79
N ILE A 21 0.72 8.93 7.58
CA ILE A 21 2.14 9.00 7.17
C ILE A 21 2.89 10.17 7.83
N LEU A 22 2.19 11.24 8.21
CA LEU A 22 2.80 12.34 8.97
C LEU A 22 3.14 11.92 10.41
N GLU A 23 2.33 11.04 10.98
CA GLU A 23 2.50 10.57 12.36
C GLU A 23 3.44 9.36 12.46
N PHE A 24 3.36 8.43 11.50
CA PHE A 24 4.00 7.11 11.59
C PHE A 24 4.87 6.75 10.38
N GLY A 25 5.17 7.67 9.47
CA GLY A 25 5.94 7.34 8.25
C GLY A 25 7.36 6.84 8.55
N GLY A 26 7.65 5.60 8.16
CA GLY A 26 8.91 4.92 8.46
C GLY A 26 8.96 4.30 9.87
N ALA A 27 7.85 4.29 10.60
CA ALA A 27 7.73 3.64 11.89
C ALA A 27 7.44 2.14 11.75
N TYR A 28 7.81 1.41 12.80
CA TYR A 28 7.41 0.03 13.02
C TYR A 28 6.19 0.03 13.94
N GLY A 29 5.21 -0.82 13.65
CA GLY A 29 3.99 -0.97 14.44
C GLY A 29 3.49 -2.40 14.38
N ASP A 30 2.38 -2.66 15.06
CA ASP A 30 1.62 -3.90 14.94
C ASP A 30 0.15 -3.50 14.81
N ALA A 31 -0.31 -3.39 13.56
CA ALA A 31 -1.68 -3.02 13.24
C ALA A 31 -2.33 -4.14 12.45
N GLU A 32 -3.43 -4.68 12.97
CA GLU A 32 -4.24 -5.71 12.30
C GLU A 32 -5.56 -5.09 11.81
N PHE A 33 -6.04 -5.52 10.65
CA PHE A 33 -7.34 -5.14 10.12
C PHE A 33 -7.98 -6.28 9.35
N SER A 34 -9.30 -6.34 9.40
CA SER A 34 -10.10 -7.32 8.68
C SER A 34 -10.25 -6.95 7.20
N LEU A 35 -10.32 -7.96 6.34
CA LEU A 35 -10.62 -7.78 4.92
C LEU A 35 -12.13 -7.63 4.71
N ASP A 36 -12.57 -6.73 3.81
CA ASP A 36 -14.00 -6.60 3.47
C ASP A 36 -14.53 -7.89 2.79
N GLN A 37 -13.65 -8.59 2.07
CA GLN A 37 -13.95 -9.86 1.41
C GLN A 37 -12.88 -10.90 1.77
N PRO A 38 -13.01 -11.57 2.94
CA PRO A 38 -12.04 -12.55 3.37
C PRO A 38 -12.03 -13.75 2.41
N SER A 39 -10.82 -14.22 2.09
CA SER A 39 -10.63 -15.47 1.36
C SER A 39 -10.45 -16.63 2.36
N PRO A 40 -10.77 -17.89 2.01
CA PRO A 40 -10.61 -19.00 2.95
C PRO A 40 -9.16 -19.13 3.46
N GLY A 41 -8.95 -18.91 4.76
CA GLY A 41 -7.61 -18.92 5.38
C GLY A 41 -6.87 -17.58 5.31
N PHE A 42 -7.53 -16.52 4.89
CA PHE A 42 -7.00 -15.15 4.82
C PHE A 42 -8.07 -14.17 5.32
N ASP A 43 -8.16 -14.09 6.65
CA ASP A 43 -9.27 -13.43 7.35
C ASP A 43 -8.88 -12.01 7.82
N TYR A 44 -7.58 -11.73 7.86
CA TYR A 44 -6.99 -10.49 8.35
C TYR A 44 -5.71 -10.15 7.57
N CYS A 45 -5.36 -8.88 7.57
CA CYS A 45 -4.06 -8.37 7.16
C CYS A 45 -3.42 -7.63 8.32
N SER A 46 -2.08 -7.62 8.36
CA SER A 46 -1.32 -6.82 9.30
C SER A 46 -0.39 -5.84 8.57
N ILE A 47 -0.10 -4.73 9.23
CA ILE A 47 0.94 -3.78 8.85
C ILE A 47 1.92 -3.71 10.02
N SER A 48 3.11 -4.23 9.77
CA SER A 48 4.26 -4.19 10.65
C SER A 48 5.12 -2.94 10.41
N ILE A 49 5.19 -2.48 9.16
CA ILE A 49 5.97 -1.30 8.74
C ILE A 49 5.10 -0.38 7.90
N ILE A 50 5.15 0.93 8.17
CA ILE A 50 4.61 1.95 7.27
C ILE A 50 5.79 2.53 6.47
N HIS A 51 5.79 2.35 5.15
CA HIS A 51 6.89 2.80 4.31
C HIS A 51 6.99 4.32 4.21
N SER A 52 8.22 4.82 4.11
CA SER A 52 8.50 6.24 4.06
C SER A 52 8.37 6.81 2.66
N LEU A 53 7.86 8.04 2.55
CA LEU A 53 7.91 8.86 1.34
C LEU A 53 9.24 9.59 1.16
N ASN A 54 10.24 9.36 2.02
CA ASN A 54 11.59 9.90 1.87
C ASN A 54 12.44 8.94 1.02
N PRO A 55 12.91 9.35 -0.18
CA PRO A 55 13.74 8.51 -1.04
C PRO A 55 15.02 7.99 -0.38
N CYS A 56 15.55 8.70 0.60
CA CYS A 56 16.78 8.34 1.31
C CYS A 56 16.54 7.44 2.54
N SER A 57 15.28 7.08 2.84
CA SER A 57 14.96 6.13 3.92
C SER A 57 15.26 4.69 3.49
N GLN A 58 15.66 3.84 4.44
CA GLN A 58 15.76 2.39 4.20
C GLN A 58 14.41 1.76 3.87
N SER A 59 13.32 2.31 4.40
CA SER A 59 11.93 1.89 4.15
C SER A 59 11.26 2.69 3.02
N SER A 60 12.03 3.26 2.09
CA SER A 60 11.54 4.11 1.00
C SER A 60 10.61 3.35 0.04
N ILE A 61 9.42 3.89 -0.21
CA ILE A 61 8.50 3.33 -1.22
C ILE A 61 9.12 3.31 -2.62
N TYR A 62 10.00 4.26 -2.95
CA TYR A 62 10.57 4.36 -4.29
C TYR A 62 11.59 3.26 -4.56
N ALA A 63 12.34 2.87 -3.53
CA ALA A 63 13.29 1.76 -3.65
C ALA A 63 12.53 0.44 -3.85
N LEU A 64 11.42 0.26 -3.14
CA LEU A 64 10.55 -0.90 -3.30
C LEU A 64 9.87 -0.93 -4.67
N MET A 65 9.25 0.17 -5.09
CA MET A 65 8.61 0.26 -6.41
C MET A 65 9.58 0.04 -7.57
N ALA A 66 10.88 0.30 -7.39
CA ALA A 66 11.88 0.00 -8.41
C ALA A 66 12.01 -1.50 -8.72
N THR A 67 11.54 -2.38 -7.82
CA THR A 67 11.54 -3.85 -8.02
C THR A 67 10.25 -4.36 -8.66
N TRP A 68 9.17 -3.57 -8.75
CA TRP A 68 7.88 -3.99 -9.34
C TRP A 68 7.97 -4.64 -10.73
N PRO A 69 8.83 -4.18 -11.65
CA PRO A 69 8.98 -4.83 -12.95
C PRO A 69 9.42 -6.30 -12.85
N GLU A 70 10.19 -6.67 -11.82
CA GLU A 70 10.62 -8.05 -11.57
C GLU A 70 9.46 -8.95 -11.11
N HIS A 71 8.38 -8.34 -10.62
CA HIS A 71 7.17 -9.00 -10.14
C HIS A 71 5.96 -8.84 -11.09
N GLU A 72 6.19 -8.27 -12.29
CA GLU A 72 5.15 -7.97 -13.28
C GLU A 72 4.04 -7.05 -12.76
N LEU A 73 4.40 -6.12 -11.86
CA LEU A 73 3.47 -5.16 -11.26
C LEU A 73 3.50 -3.80 -11.96
N ASP A 74 2.33 -3.17 -12.01
CA ASP A 74 2.16 -1.82 -12.56
C ASP A 74 2.69 -0.76 -11.58
N ALA A 75 3.36 0.27 -12.08
CA ALA A 75 3.87 1.38 -11.26
C ALA A 75 2.76 2.19 -10.56
N ALA A 76 1.50 2.08 -11.00
CA ALA A 76 0.33 2.64 -10.32
C ALA A 76 -0.12 1.82 -9.10
N ILE A 77 0.53 0.68 -8.80
CA ILE A 77 0.40 -0.04 -7.53
C ILE A 77 1.45 0.51 -6.57
N ILE A 78 1.02 1.24 -5.55
CA ILE A 78 1.92 1.99 -4.67
C ILE A 78 1.90 1.36 -3.28
N PRO A 79 2.96 0.67 -2.84
CA PRO A 79 3.04 0.08 -1.52
C PRO A 79 3.12 1.17 -0.46
N PHE A 80 2.45 0.97 0.67
CA PHE A 80 2.55 1.85 1.82
C PHE A 80 2.70 1.13 3.16
N GLY A 81 2.39 -0.17 3.21
CA GLY A 81 2.62 -0.99 4.40
C GLY A 81 3.16 -2.37 4.05
N GLU A 82 3.82 -3.02 5.00
CA GLU A 82 4.36 -4.38 4.90
C GLU A 82 4.01 -5.19 6.14
N ASP A 83 3.69 -6.48 5.98
CA ASP A 83 3.38 -7.39 7.10
C ASP A 83 4.63 -8.03 7.76
N GLY A 84 5.81 -7.89 7.15
CA GLY A 84 7.08 -8.48 7.57
C GLY A 84 7.38 -9.86 6.96
N GLY A 85 6.42 -10.42 6.21
CA GLY A 85 6.58 -11.64 5.41
C GLY A 85 6.89 -11.36 3.93
N GLY A 86 7.22 -10.11 3.58
CA GLY A 86 7.39 -9.67 2.20
C GLY A 86 6.08 -9.38 1.45
N ASN A 87 4.94 -9.40 2.14
CA ASN A 87 3.67 -8.98 1.57
C ASN A 87 3.44 -7.49 1.82
N TYR A 88 2.76 -6.84 0.88
CA TYR A 88 2.56 -5.39 0.93
C TYR A 88 1.08 -5.02 0.88
N ILE A 89 0.74 -3.97 1.61
CA ILE A 89 -0.52 -3.25 1.44
C ILE A 89 -0.26 -2.08 0.51
N CYS A 90 -1.04 -2.02 -0.56
CA CYS A 90 -0.82 -1.12 -1.67
C CYS A 90 -2.08 -0.32 -1.98
N PHE A 91 -1.89 0.90 -2.46
CA PHE A 91 -2.92 1.62 -3.18
C PHE A 91 -2.92 1.19 -4.65
N ASP A 92 -4.12 0.95 -5.19
CA ASP A 92 -4.32 0.67 -6.62
C ASP A 92 -4.88 1.92 -7.33
N TYR A 93 -3.98 2.64 -8.01
CA TYR A 93 -4.28 3.83 -8.80
C TYR A 93 -4.45 3.54 -10.31
N ARG A 94 -4.44 2.29 -10.75
CA ARG A 94 -4.48 1.95 -12.19
C ARG A 94 -5.69 2.55 -12.92
N ASN A 95 -6.82 2.70 -12.21
CA ASN A 95 -8.08 3.18 -12.78
C ASN A 95 -8.50 4.58 -12.28
N ARG A 96 -7.80 5.15 -11.31
CA ARG A 96 -8.18 6.42 -10.67
C ARG A 96 -6.96 7.07 -10.06
N SER A 97 -6.79 8.39 -10.24
CA SER A 97 -5.71 9.19 -9.63
C SER A 97 -6.05 9.68 -8.21
N GLU A 98 -7.31 9.54 -7.80
CA GLU A 98 -7.82 9.97 -6.49
C GLU A 98 -8.67 8.85 -5.88
N ASN A 99 -8.71 8.80 -4.54
CA ASN A 99 -9.48 7.83 -3.77
C ASN A 99 -9.26 6.36 -4.24
N PRO A 100 -8.02 5.85 -4.28
CA PRO A 100 -7.67 4.53 -4.79
C PRO A 100 -8.30 3.38 -4.00
N ALA A 101 -8.31 2.18 -4.59
CA ALA A 101 -8.62 0.97 -3.84
C ALA A 101 -7.41 0.61 -2.99
N ILE A 102 -7.65 -0.19 -1.95
CA ILE A 102 -6.58 -0.86 -1.23
C ILE A 102 -6.55 -2.31 -1.68
N VAL A 103 -5.34 -2.77 -2.00
CA VAL A 103 -5.07 -4.15 -2.38
C VAL A 103 -3.94 -4.70 -1.51
N PHE A 104 -3.98 -6.00 -1.27
CA PHE A 104 -2.92 -6.78 -0.66
C PHE A 104 -2.14 -7.45 -1.78
N TYR A 105 -0.83 -7.24 -1.80
CA TYR A 105 0.09 -7.95 -2.67
C TYR A 105 0.66 -9.16 -1.93
N PHE A 106 0.37 -10.35 -2.44
CA PHE A 106 0.89 -11.61 -1.94
C PHE A 106 2.09 -12.05 -2.77
N HIS A 107 3.28 -12.02 -2.17
CA HIS A 107 4.54 -12.18 -2.89
C HIS A 107 4.79 -13.58 -3.46
N GLU A 108 4.09 -14.61 -2.96
CA GLU A 108 4.22 -15.98 -3.46
C GLU A 108 3.52 -16.20 -4.81
N LEU A 109 2.67 -15.25 -5.23
CA LEU A 109 1.99 -15.25 -6.52
C LEU A 109 2.63 -14.25 -7.48
N SER A 110 2.28 -14.31 -8.76
CA SER A 110 2.85 -13.46 -9.81
C SER A 110 1.76 -12.78 -10.63
N GLY A 111 2.10 -11.63 -11.24
CA GLY A 111 1.18 -10.88 -12.09
C GLY A 111 -0.08 -10.44 -11.35
N THR A 112 -1.23 -10.43 -12.03
CA THR A 112 -2.49 -9.93 -11.46
C THR A 112 -3.05 -10.80 -10.33
N ASP A 113 -2.71 -12.09 -10.29
CA ASP A 113 -3.20 -13.02 -9.27
C ASP A 113 -2.56 -12.75 -7.90
N SER A 114 -1.45 -12.00 -7.88
CA SER A 114 -0.81 -11.55 -6.65
C SER A 114 -1.54 -10.41 -5.93
N LEU A 115 -2.51 -9.75 -6.59
CA LEU A 115 -3.21 -8.60 -6.05
C LEU A 115 -4.62 -8.98 -5.61
N MET A 116 -4.86 -8.97 -4.30
CA MET A 116 -6.16 -9.25 -3.68
C MET A 116 -6.79 -7.95 -3.20
N LYS A 117 -8.06 -7.73 -3.53
CA LYS A 117 -8.75 -6.51 -3.10
C LYS A 117 -9.05 -6.55 -1.60
N VAL A 118 -8.64 -5.50 -0.89
CA VAL A 118 -8.93 -5.32 0.54
C VAL A 118 -10.20 -4.50 0.73
N CYS A 119 -10.25 -3.31 0.15
CA CYS A 119 -11.40 -2.41 0.21
C CYS A 119 -11.47 -1.46 -0.99
N GLU A 120 -12.63 -0.85 -1.21
CA GLU A 120 -12.86 0.09 -2.33
C GLU A 120 -12.18 1.44 -2.15
N SER A 121 -11.95 1.86 -0.89
CA SER A 121 -11.23 3.07 -0.54
C SER A 121 -10.85 3.11 0.94
N LEU A 122 -9.79 3.84 1.27
CA LEU A 122 -9.41 4.07 2.66
C LEU A 122 -10.47 4.86 3.44
N GLU A 123 -11.25 5.71 2.75
CA GLU A 123 -12.28 6.53 3.38
C GLU A 123 -13.60 5.76 3.59
N SER A 124 -13.74 4.54 3.04
CA SER A 124 -14.95 3.71 3.20
C SER A 124 -14.89 2.75 4.39
N SER A 125 -13.73 2.59 5.06
CA SER A 125 -13.59 1.74 6.25
C SER A 125 -14.04 2.46 7.53
N GLY A 126 -15.23 3.05 7.50
CA GLY A 126 -15.88 3.72 8.62
C GLY A 126 -17.21 3.05 8.95
N ASN A 127 -17.16 2.03 9.80
CA ASN A 127 -18.26 1.61 10.68
C ASN A 127 -17.71 0.91 11.92
#